data_AF-A0A0D2A812-F1
#
_entry.id   AF-A0A0D2A812-F1
#
_cell.length_a   1.000
_cell.length_b   1.000
_cell.length_c   1.000
_cell.angle_alpha   90.00
_cell.angle_beta   90.00
_cell.angle_gamma   90.00
#
_symmetry.space_group_name_H-M   'P 1'
#
loop_
_entity.id
_entity.type
_entity.pdbx_description
1 polymer ?
#
loop_
_entity_poly.entity_id
_entity_poly.type
_entity_poly.pdbx_seq_one_letter_code
_entity_poly.pdbx_strand_id
1 'polypeptide(L)'
;MANALAAATWDPLQYCSSKDLSRLDSRFDFALQDATWLVFWTGVPPELARRWAEEHDLPTLTLAMGPLYSDRNPGSVRYGKNLKAWSRYMKAASGRFAEYACRGGRQAVVLTRPPPSIYSTRKRSNYRDLEEPILKGLVGGRGTVRIEYAHPTVAGGATFQYQIWPLDMSNTWQRFIANLLAKGRIIRDYTSTEDHVALEVVESCGTVVQLQNITKDEQCKAETAPNMAQETKENVRNRAELEQRIALEKKQAKRRKSESERRQALEKRDLKRKRVELEQQRALEKKEAKQKKVILEQQKAQEKRETKRKRLELEQQIALEKKQSTAKAG
;
A
#
# COMPACT_ATOMS: atom_id res chain seq x y z
N MET A 1 19.74 25.63 30.46
CA MET A 1 20.08 24.19 30.50
C MET A 1 19.01 23.44 29.74
N ALA A 2 19.30 23.04 28.50
CA ALA A 2 18.32 22.46 27.59
C ALA A 2 18.12 20.97 27.91
N ASN A 3 16.98 20.64 28.50
CA ASN A 3 16.48 19.26 28.55
C ASN A 3 15.99 18.91 27.14
N ALA A 4 16.91 18.45 26.29
CA ALA A 4 16.55 17.79 25.05
C ALA A 4 15.90 16.46 25.43
N LEU A 5 14.56 16.43 25.43
CA LEU A 5 13.77 15.20 25.42
C LEU A 5 14.42 14.25 24.41
N ALA A 6 14.97 13.14 24.91
CA ALA A 6 15.56 12.11 24.07
C ALA A 6 14.53 11.71 23.02
N ALA A 7 14.73 12.16 21.78
CA ALA A 7 13.87 11.80 20.66
C ALA A 7 13.83 10.28 20.62
N ALA A 8 12.63 9.70 20.68
CA ALA A 8 12.45 8.26 20.61
C ALA A 8 13.27 7.75 19.41
N THR A 9 14.31 6.95 19.67
CA THR A 9 15.25 6.57 18.63
C THR A 9 14.61 5.47 17.80
N TRP A 10 14.22 5.80 16.56
CA TRP A 10 13.86 4.79 15.57
C TRP A 10 15.09 3.92 15.30
N ASP A 11 14.93 2.61 15.47
CA ASP A 11 15.97 1.63 15.16
C ASP A 11 15.44 0.61 14.13
N PRO A 12 15.94 0.64 12.87
CA PRO A 12 15.52 -0.28 11.83
C PRO A 12 15.90 -1.75 12.13
N LEU A 13 16.89 -2.00 13.00
CA LEU A 13 17.30 -3.35 13.42
C LEU A 13 16.25 -4.02 14.31
N GLN A 14 15.36 -3.25 14.96
CA GLN A 14 14.20 -3.81 15.65
C GLN A 14 13.23 -4.52 14.70
N TYR A 15 13.32 -4.27 13.39
CA TYR A 15 12.37 -4.74 12.38
C TYR A 15 12.99 -5.68 11.35
N CYS A 16 14.26 -5.51 11.00
CA CYS A 16 14.97 -6.35 10.03
C CYS A 16 16.36 -6.78 10.52
N SER A 17 16.91 -7.82 9.91
CA SER A 17 18.28 -8.25 10.20
C SER A 17 19.29 -7.24 9.67
N SER A 18 20.48 -7.14 10.29
CA SER A 18 21.56 -6.27 9.80
C SER A 18 21.90 -6.53 8.33
N LYS A 19 21.95 -7.79 7.90
CA LYS A 19 22.17 -8.19 6.50
C LYS A 19 21.08 -7.67 5.55
N ASP A 20 19.83 -7.72 5.97
CA ASP A 20 18.70 -7.19 5.19
C ASP A 20 18.76 -5.67 5.08
N LEU A 21 19.18 -4.99 6.15
CA LEU A 21 19.34 -3.55 6.18
C LEU A 21 20.48 -3.09 5.26
N SER A 22 21.65 -3.73 5.30
CA SER A 22 22.76 -3.39 4.41
C SER A 22 22.41 -3.57 2.93
N ARG A 23 21.56 -4.57 2.60
CA ARG A 23 21.03 -4.76 1.24
C ARG A 23 20.06 -3.65 0.84
N LEU A 24 19.20 -3.20 1.76
CA LEU A 24 18.32 -2.05 1.53
C LEU A 24 19.14 -0.78 1.30
N ASP A 25 20.14 -0.53 2.14
CA ASP A 25 21.02 0.63 2.02
C ASP A 25 21.75 0.65 0.68
N SER A 26 22.43 -0.43 0.32
CA SER A 26 23.11 -0.53 -0.99
C SER A 26 22.16 -0.27 -2.15
N ARG A 27 20.90 -0.70 -2.03
CA ARG A 27 19.90 -0.51 -3.08
C ARG A 27 19.38 0.93 -3.11
N PHE A 28 19.16 1.55 -1.96
CA PHE A 28 18.70 2.94 -1.86
C PHE A 28 19.79 3.92 -2.25
N ASP A 29 21.04 3.67 -1.88
CA ASP A 29 22.19 4.48 -2.34
C ASP A 29 22.25 4.52 -3.88
N PHE A 30 22.07 3.37 -4.54
CA PHE A 30 22.03 3.31 -6.00
C PHE A 30 20.76 3.94 -6.59
N ALA A 31 19.58 3.60 -6.05
CA ALA A 31 18.31 3.99 -6.66
C ALA A 31 17.90 5.45 -6.39
N LEU A 32 18.44 6.07 -5.34
CA LEU A 32 18.08 7.41 -4.88
C LEU A 32 19.23 8.42 -5.01
N GLN A 33 20.33 8.05 -5.68
CA GLN A 33 21.54 8.87 -5.81
C GLN A 33 21.21 10.28 -6.32
N ASP A 34 20.42 10.37 -7.40
CA ASP A 34 20.09 11.62 -8.08
C ASP A 34 18.67 12.13 -7.76
N ALA A 35 17.96 11.45 -6.86
CA ALA A 35 16.59 11.79 -6.52
C ALA A 35 16.53 13.01 -5.58
N THR A 36 15.89 14.09 -6.01
CA THR A 36 15.62 15.28 -5.19
C THR A 36 14.29 15.19 -4.45
N TRP A 37 13.33 14.46 -5.01
CA TRP A 37 11.99 14.25 -4.44
C TRP A 37 11.71 12.76 -4.26
N LEU A 38 11.19 12.40 -3.10
CA LEU A 38 10.75 11.03 -2.80
C LEU A 38 9.23 10.98 -2.61
N VAL A 39 8.60 9.95 -3.16
CA VAL A 39 7.13 9.81 -3.14
C VAL A 39 6.69 8.82 -2.08
N PHE A 40 5.82 9.30 -1.19
CA PHE A 40 5.09 8.54 -0.18
C PHE A 40 3.60 8.52 -0.52
N TRP A 41 2.83 7.63 0.10
CA TRP A 41 1.38 7.61 -0.10
C TRP A 41 0.63 7.06 1.10
N THR A 42 -0.56 7.60 1.34
CA THR A 42 -1.49 7.10 2.36
C THR A 42 -2.93 7.25 1.90
N GLY A 43 -3.75 6.22 2.13
CA GLY A 43 -5.15 6.22 1.70
C GLY A 43 -5.39 6.12 0.19
N VAL A 44 -4.33 6.14 -0.63
CA VAL A 44 -4.36 5.99 -2.09
C VAL A 44 -4.01 4.54 -2.48
N PRO A 45 -4.65 3.95 -3.53
CA PRO A 45 -4.27 2.63 -4.04
C PRO A 45 -2.80 2.59 -4.50
N PRO A 46 -2.03 1.52 -4.18
CA PRO A 46 -0.63 1.41 -4.58
C PRO A 46 -0.39 1.54 -6.09
N GLU A 47 -1.33 1.05 -6.90
CA GLU A 47 -1.27 1.10 -8.37
C GLU A 47 -1.47 2.52 -8.90
N LEU A 48 -2.25 3.36 -8.19
CA LEU A 48 -2.41 4.76 -8.54
C LEU A 48 -1.16 5.56 -8.13
N ALA A 49 -0.64 5.30 -6.92
CA ALA A 49 0.58 5.94 -6.44
C ALA A 49 1.78 5.62 -7.34
N ARG A 50 1.90 4.37 -7.80
CA ARG A 50 2.95 3.94 -8.72
C ARG A 50 2.86 4.66 -10.07
N ARG A 51 1.68 4.69 -10.68
CA ARG A 51 1.47 5.37 -11.98
C ARG A 51 1.78 6.85 -11.89
N TRP A 52 1.28 7.52 -10.85
CA TRP A 52 1.57 8.95 -10.63
C TRP A 52 3.08 9.20 -10.51
N ALA A 53 3.78 8.35 -9.76
CA ALA A 53 5.22 8.47 -9.59
C ALA A 53 6.01 8.20 -10.88
N GLU A 54 5.60 7.20 -11.66
CA GLU A 54 6.18 6.90 -12.98
C GLU A 54 5.93 8.05 -13.97
N GLU A 55 4.76 8.69 -13.95
CA GLU A 55 4.44 9.86 -14.79
C GLU A 55 5.26 11.11 -14.44
N HIS A 56 5.76 11.21 -13.20
CA HIS A 56 6.54 12.35 -12.72
C HIS A 56 8.04 12.03 -12.59
N ASP A 57 8.47 10.83 -13.03
CA ASP A 57 9.84 10.32 -12.90
C ASP A 57 10.37 10.35 -11.44
N LEU A 58 9.48 10.12 -10.47
CA LEU A 58 9.81 10.16 -9.05
C LEU A 58 9.89 8.77 -8.42
N PRO A 59 10.89 8.50 -7.56
CA PRO A 59 11.00 7.21 -6.89
C PRO A 59 9.99 7.06 -5.74
N THR A 60 9.26 5.96 -5.77
CA THR A 60 8.51 5.43 -4.61
C THR A 60 9.32 4.37 -3.88
N LEU A 61 8.96 4.06 -2.63
CA LEU A 61 9.58 2.98 -1.86
C LEU A 61 9.68 1.66 -2.65
N THR A 62 8.60 1.26 -3.32
CA THR A 62 8.55 -0.01 -4.06
C THR A 62 9.42 0.01 -5.32
N LEU A 63 9.51 1.14 -6.01
CA LEU A 63 10.43 1.32 -7.14
C LEU A 63 11.89 1.31 -6.68
N ALA A 64 12.21 2.02 -5.60
CA ALA A 64 13.55 2.06 -5.03
C ALA A 64 14.01 0.66 -4.59
N MET A 65 13.15 -0.09 -3.92
CA MET A 65 13.41 -1.49 -3.54
C MET A 65 13.64 -2.42 -4.75
N GLY A 66 13.00 -2.14 -5.89
CA GLY A 66 13.18 -2.87 -7.14
C GLY A 66 13.04 -4.40 -6.98
N PRO A 67 14.05 -5.20 -7.36
CA PRO A 67 14.01 -6.66 -7.25
C PRO A 67 13.80 -7.21 -5.83
N LEU A 68 14.09 -6.42 -4.78
CA LEU A 68 13.87 -6.83 -3.39
C LEU A 68 12.38 -6.92 -3.03
N TYR A 69 11.53 -6.18 -3.75
CA TYR A 69 10.09 -6.15 -3.52
C TYR A 69 9.34 -7.31 -4.21
N SER A 70 9.82 -7.78 -5.36
CA SER A 70 9.09 -8.72 -6.23
C SER A 70 9.09 -10.17 -5.74
N ASP A 71 7.92 -10.75 -5.56
CA ASP A 71 7.69 -12.13 -5.06
C ASP A 71 8.22 -13.25 -5.98
N ARG A 72 8.50 -12.91 -7.24
CA ARG A 72 8.67 -13.88 -8.33
C ARG A 72 10.12 -14.30 -8.57
N ASN A 73 11.10 -13.63 -7.96
CA ASN A 73 12.51 -13.95 -8.16
C ASN A 73 13.09 -14.77 -6.99
N PRO A 74 13.88 -15.84 -7.26
CA PRO A 74 14.59 -16.61 -6.25
C PRO A 74 15.59 -15.79 -5.41
N GLY A 75 15.94 -14.58 -5.87
CA GLY A 75 16.74 -13.60 -5.12
C GLY A 75 15.93 -12.59 -4.31
N SER A 76 14.59 -12.67 -4.33
CA SER A 76 13.75 -11.74 -3.58
C SER A 76 13.75 -12.08 -2.10
N VAL A 77 13.82 -11.04 -1.28
CA VAL A 77 13.75 -11.16 0.18
C VAL A 77 12.39 -11.70 0.63
N ARG A 78 11.37 -11.59 -0.22
CA ARG A 78 10.01 -12.06 0.03
C ARG A 78 9.84 -13.57 -0.12
N TYR A 79 10.55 -14.21 -1.06
CA TYR A 79 10.38 -15.64 -1.38
C TYR A 79 10.63 -16.59 -0.19
N GLY A 80 11.42 -16.16 0.81
CA GLY A 80 11.72 -16.93 2.03
C GLY A 80 11.03 -16.45 3.31
N LYS A 81 10.24 -15.37 3.28
CA LYS A 81 9.69 -14.75 4.50
C LYS A 81 8.22 -15.08 4.71
N ASN A 82 7.87 -15.44 5.95
CA ASN A 82 6.47 -15.50 6.36
C ASN A 82 5.83 -14.09 6.38
N LEU A 83 4.49 -14.02 6.36
CA LEU A 83 3.75 -12.75 6.31
C LEU A 83 4.13 -11.75 7.41
N LYS A 84 4.43 -12.22 8.63
CA LYS A 84 4.83 -11.36 9.75
C LYS A 84 6.23 -10.81 9.55
N ALA A 85 7.18 -11.64 9.13
CA ALA A 85 8.54 -11.25 8.82
C ALA A 85 8.60 -10.29 7.62
N TRP A 86 7.77 -10.50 6.60
CA TRP A 86 7.62 -9.57 5.49
C TRP A 86 7.04 -8.22 5.94
N SER A 87 5.99 -8.24 6.77
CA SER A 87 5.42 -7.00 7.30
C SER A 87 6.42 -6.20 8.14
N ARG A 88 7.22 -6.87 8.97
CA ARG A 88 8.31 -6.24 9.72
C ARG A 88 9.39 -5.69 8.80
N TYR A 89 9.81 -6.45 7.80
CA TYR A 89 10.77 -6.00 6.80
C TYR A 89 10.28 -4.76 6.03
N MET A 90 9.00 -4.74 5.62
CA MET A 90 8.40 -3.57 4.98
C MET A 90 8.35 -2.36 5.90
N LYS A 91 8.13 -2.54 7.21
CA LYS A 91 8.26 -1.44 8.19
C LYS A 91 9.68 -0.91 8.27
N ALA A 92 10.68 -1.79 8.30
CA ALA A 92 12.09 -1.38 8.28
C ALA A 92 12.43 -0.60 7.00
N ALA A 93 12.04 -1.12 5.84
CA ALA A 93 12.29 -0.48 4.55
C ALA A 93 11.60 0.87 4.42
N SER A 94 10.37 0.98 4.90
CA SER A 94 9.57 2.20 4.98
C SER A 94 10.23 3.28 5.85
N GLY A 95 10.59 2.94 7.09
CA GLY A 95 11.30 3.88 7.97
C GLY A 95 12.67 4.28 7.42
N ARG A 96 13.42 3.33 6.86
CA ARG A 96 14.72 3.63 6.25
C ARG A 96 14.58 4.53 5.02
N PHE A 97 13.57 4.32 4.18
CA PHE A 97 13.27 5.19 3.05
C PHE A 97 12.93 6.62 3.49
N ALA A 98 12.18 6.79 4.59
CA ALA A 98 11.94 8.09 5.20
C ALA A 98 13.24 8.76 5.67
N GLU A 99 14.18 8.02 6.27
CA GLU A 99 15.50 8.57 6.63
C GLU A 99 16.29 9.04 5.40
N TYR A 100 16.21 8.34 4.26
CA TYR A 100 16.85 8.77 3.02
C TYR A 100 16.23 10.06 2.47
N ALA A 101 14.93 10.28 2.66
CA ALA A 101 14.26 11.55 2.33
C ALA A 101 14.80 12.73 3.15
N CYS A 102 15.33 12.47 4.34
CA CYS A 102 15.93 13.48 5.20
C CYS A 102 17.42 13.75 4.85
N ARG A 103 18.05 12.90 4.03
CA ARG A 103 19.45 13.07 3.61
C ARG A 103 19.55 13.97 2.39
N GLY A 104 20.60 14.79 2.34
CA GLY A 104 20.98 15.53 1.13
C GLY A 104 20.02 16.65 0.72
N GLY A 105 19.21 17.17 1.64
CA GLY A 105 18.28 18.27 1.34
C GLY A 105 17.09 17.89 0.46
N ARG A 106 16.78 16.59 0.36
CA ARG A 106 15.65 16.08 -0.41
C ARG A 106 14.31 16.54 0.17
N GLN A 107 13.28 16.51 -0.67
CA GLN A 107 11.90 16.86 -0.35
C GLN A 107 10.98 15.64 -0.49
N ALA A 108 9.86 15.64 0.20
CA ALA A 108 8.90 14.54 0.19
C ALA A 108 7.57 14.98 -0.43
N VAL A 109 7.08 14.24 -1.42
CA VAL A 109 5.70 14.36 -1.91
C VAL A 109 4.88 13.21 -1.34
N VAL A 110 3.70 13.50 -0.82
CA VAL A 110 2.82 12.51 -0.21
C VAL A 110 1.49 12.51 -0.94
N LEU A 111 1.20 11.38 -1.59
CA LEU A 111 -0.05 11.15 -2.28
C LEU A 111 -1.11 10.73 -1.25
N THR A 112 -2.12 11.56 -1.10
CA THR A 112 -3.13 11.37 -0.06
C THR A 112 -4.54 11.45 -0.62
N ARG A 113 -5.49 10.94 0.15
CA ARG A 113 -6.90 11.29 -0.11
C ARG A 113 -7.11 12.77 0.17
N PRO A 114 -8.03 13.42 -0.55
CA PRO A 114 -8.36 14.81 -0.29
C PRO A 114 -8.95 14.99 1.13
N PRO A 115 -8.71 16.15 1.78
CA PRO A 115 -9.30 16.52 3.06
C PRO A 115 -10.83 16.38 3.05
N PRO A 116 -11.47 15.99 4.17
CA PRO A 116 -10.92 15.87 5.53
C PRO A 116 -10.25 14.50 5.81
N SER A 117 -10.40 13.50 4.94
CA SER A 117 -10.01 12.12 5.23
C SER A 117 -8.67 11.69 4.61
N ILE A 118 -7.62 12.50 4.86
CA ILE A 118 -6.30 12.39 4.22
C ILE A 118 -5.66 11.00 4.41
N TYR A 119 -5.67 10.49 5.63
CA TYR A 119 -5.02 9.23 5.99
C TYR A 119 -5.79 8.00 5.53
N SER A 120 -5.08 6.87 5.40
CA SER A 120 -5.72 5.56 5.29
C SER A 120 -6.69 5.29 6.44
N THR A 121 -7.80 4.60 6.16
CA THR A 121 -8.76 4.11 7.17
C THR A 121 -8.17 3.04 8.10
N ARG A 122 -6.95 2.55 7.81
CA ARG A 122 -6.23 1.61 8.65
C ARG A 122 -5.75 2.30 9.93
N LYS A 123 -6.05 1.69 11.09
CA LYS A 123 -5.66 2.20 12.42
C LYS A 123 -4.15 2.42 12.62
N ARG A 124 -3.30 1.70 11.86
CA ARG A 124 -1.84 1.74 11.97
C ARG A 124 -1.20 1.70 10.59
N SER A 125 -1.11 2.84 9.93
CA SER A 125 -0.43 2.96 8.64
C SER A 125 1.04 3.28 8.86
N ASN A 126 1.93 2.68 8.06
CA ASN A 126 3.36 2.98 8.13
C ASN A 126 3.63 4.48 7.96
N TYR A 127 2.92 5.16 7.05
CA TYR A 127 3.08 6.60 6.88
C TYR A 127 2.82 7.38 8.18
N ARG A 128 1.60 7.30 8.72
CA ARG A 128 1.21 8.03 9.95
C ARG A 128 2.04 7.68 11.19
N ASP A 129 2.33 6.40 11.40
CA ASP A 129 2.94 5.93 12.65
C ASP A 129 4.47 5.98 12.63
N LEU A 130 5.08 6.04 11.44
CA LEU A 130 6.52 5.86 11.27
C LEU A 130 7.14 6.86 10.29
N GLU A 131 6.71 6.89 9.03
CA GLU A 131 7.38 7.71 8.00
C GLU A 131 7.19 9.20 8.28
N GLU A 132 5.98 9.65 8.57
CA GLU A 132 5.66 11.05 8.83
C GLU A 132 6.40 11.62 10.06
N PRO A 133 6.46 10.94 11.22
CA PRO A 133 7.31 11.37 12.32
C PRO A 133 8.80 11.52 11.96
N ILE A 134 9.34 10.60 11.15
CA ILE A 134 10.73 10.66 10.68
C ILE A 134 10.93 11.86 9.73
N LEU A 135 10.02 12.03 8.76
CA LEU A 135 10.05 13.15 7.82
C LEU A 135 9.96 14.49 8.54
N LYS A 136 9.14 14.61 9.58
CA LYS A 136 9.05 15.86 10.37
C LYS A 136 10.24 16.07 11.32
N GLY A 137 11.13 15.08 11.45
CA GLY A 137 12.27 15.14 12.38
C GLY A 137 11.89 14.95 13.85
N LEU A 138 10.69 14.42 14.13
CA LEU A 138 10.27 14.08 15.50
C LEU A 138 11.01 12.84 16.03
N VAL A 139 11.47 11.98 15.11
CA VAL A 139 12.07 10.67 15.38
C VAL A 139 13.23 10.50 14.38
N GLY A 140 14.42 10.06 14.84
CA GLY A 140 15.52 9.71 13.94
C GLY A 140 16.43 10.85 13.45
N GLY A 141 16.31 12.06 14.01
CA GLY A 141 17.25 13.18 13.76
C GLY A 141 16.68 14.31 12.90
N ARG A 142 17.50 14.89 12.00
CA ARG A 142 17.07 15.98 11.11
C ARG A 142 15.95 15.49 10.18
N GLY A 143 14.82 16.19 10.16
CA GLY A 143 13.71 15.93 9.25
C GLY A 143 13.99 16.34 7.80
N THR A 144 13.04 16.05 6.90
CA THR A 144 13.06 16.52 5.51
C THR A 144 12.86 18.03 5.45
N VAL A 145 13.35 18.63 4.37
CA VAL A 145 13.28 20.09 4.16
C VAL A 145 11.83 20.54 3.98
N ARG A 146 11.03 19.74 3.26
CA ARG A 146 9.66 20.11 2.89
C ARG A 146 8.83 18.86 2.62
N ILE A 147 7.58 18.88 3.09
CA ILE A 147 6.57 17.86 2.76
C ILE A 147 5.44 18.53 1.98
N GLU A 148 5.13 17.99 0.81
CA GLU A 148 4.02 18.43 -0.04
C GLU A 148 2.98 17.35 -0.20
N TYR A 149 1.70 17.73 -0.21
CA TYR A 149 0.59 16.82 -0.43
C TYR A 149 0.04 17.01 -1.85
N ALA A 150 -0.30 15.88 -2.48
CA ALA A 150 -1.04 15.84 -3.74
C ALA A 150 -2.22 14.88 -3.62
N HIS A 151 -3.29 15.15 -4.39
CA HIS A 151 -4.54 14.41 -4.32
C HIS A 151 -4.92 13.81 -5.68
N PRO A 152 -4.28 12.71 -6.09
CA PRO A 152 -4.50 12.11 -7.41
C PRO A 152 -5.90 11.52 -7.61
N THR A 153 -6.68 11.35 -6.54
CA THR A 153 -8.07 10.88 -6.64
C THR A 153 -9.05 11.96 -7.06
N VAL A 154 -8.63 13.24 -7.08
CA VAL A 154 -9.45 14.36 -7.55
C VAL A 154 -9.01 14.74 -8.96
N ALA A 155 -9.96 14.87 -9.88
CA ALA A 155 -9.68 15.34 -11.23
C ALA A 155 -9.02 16.74 -11.17
N GLY A 156 -7.82 16.87 -11.74
CA GLY A 156 -6.99 18.08 -11.65
C GLY A 156 -6.22 18.25 -10.32
N GLY A 157 -6.54 17.49 -9.27
CA GLY A 157 -5.80 17.49 -8.00
C GLY A 157 -4.52 16.67 -8.03
N ALA A 158 -4.30 15.87 -9.08
CA ALA A 158 -3.07 15.11 -9.29
C ALA A 158 -1.85 16.01 -9.54
N THR A 159 -2.05 17.17 -10.17
CA THR A 159 -0.97 18.12 -10.51
C THR A 159 -0.87 19.27 -9.51
N PHE A 160 -1.87 19.44 -8.64
CA PHE A 160 -1.84 20.44 -7.58
C PHE A 160 -1.13 19.90 -6.34
N GLN A 161 -0.03 20.55 -5.99
CA GLN A 161 0.76 20.24 -4.80
C GLN A 161 0.73 21.44 -3.85
N TYR A 162 0.66 21.16 -2.56
CA TYR A 162 0.72 22.20 -1.53
C TYR A 162 1.49 21.72 -0.31
N GLN A 163 2.20 22.65 0.30
CA GLN A 163 3.08 22.35 1.43
C GLN A 163 2.28 22.07 2.70
N ILE A 164 2.68 21.05 3.45
CA ILE A 164 2.14 20.72 4.78
C ILE A 164 3.18 20.91 5.89
N TRP A 165 4.47 20.83 5.53
CA TRP A 165 5.57 20.95 6.48
C TRP A 165 6.77 21.65 5.81
N PRO A 166 7.49 22.53 6.53
CA PRO A 166 7.19 23.04 7.87
C PRO A 166 5.99 24.00 7.96
N LEU A 167 5.55 24.58 6.84
CA LEU A 167 4.40 25.50 6.78
C LEU A 167 3.17 24.78 6.24
N ASP A 168 2.07 24.84 6.99
CA ASP A 168 0.79 24.26 6.55
C ASP A 168 0.04 25.23 5.63
N MET A 169 -0.02 24.86 4.35
CA MET A 169 -0.69 25.61 3.29
C MET A 169 -2.00 24.94 2.86
N SER A 170 -2.67 24.18 3.75
CA SER A 170 -3.94 23.51 3.46
C SER A 170 -5.06 24.45 3.00
N ASN A 171 -4.99 25.73 3.34
CA ASN A 171 -5.90 26.77 2.83
C ASN A 171 -5.79 26.95 1.30
N THR A 172 -4.63 26.71 0.69
CA THR A 172 -4.44 26.79 -0.77
C THR A 172 -5.22 25.70 -1.49
N TRP A 173 -5.26 24.50 -0.93
CA TRP A 173 -6.10 23.41 -1.42
C TRP A 173 -7.59 23.75 -1.33
N GLN A 174 -8.03 24.33 -0.20
CA GLN A 174 -9.43 24.75 -0.03
C GLN A 174 -9.84 25.77 -1.11
N ARG A 175 -8.98 26.76 -1.40
CA ARG A 175 -9.21 27.74 -2.48
C ARG A 175 -9.23 27.07 -3.85
N PHE A 176 -8.33 26.13 -4.11
CA PHE A 176 -8.28 25.37 -5.36
C PHE A 176 -9.58 24.60 -5.61
N ILE A 177 -10.07 23.87 -4.60
CA ILE A 177 -11.32 23.11 -4.70
C ILE A 177 -12.53 24.03 -4.84
N ALA A 178 -12.60 25.13 -4.07
CA ALA A 178 -13.66 26.12 -4.22
C ALA A 178 -13.74 26.65 -5.65
N ASN A 179 -12.59 26.95 -6.26
CA ASN A 179 -12.52 27.40 -7.66
C ASN A 179 -12.92 26.32 -8.68
N LEU A 180 -12.58 25.05 -8.45
CA LEU A 180 -13.02 23.96 -9.33
C LEU A 180 -14.52 23.70 -9.25
N LEU A 181 -15.10 23.79 -8.05
CA LEU A 181 -16.54 23.69 -7.82
C LEU A 181 -17.29 24.86 -8.47
N ALA A 182 -16.79 26.09 -8.30
CA ALA A 182 -17.36 27.29 -8.93
C ALA A 182 -17.36 27.21 -10.46
N LYS A 183 -16.37 26.54 -11.06
CA LYS A 183 -16.26 26.34 -12.51
C LYS A 183 -17.03 25.10 -13.04
N GLY A 184 -17.78 24.39 -12.18
CA GLY A 184 -18.54 23.20 -12.56
C GLY A 184 -17.69 22.02 -13.03
N ARG A 185 -16.39 22.01 -12.73
CA ARG A 185 -15.44 20.97 -13.20
C ARG A 185 -15.39 19.74 -12.30
N ILE A 186 -16.08 19.76 -11.16
CA ILE A 186 -16.22 18.65 -10.21
C ILE A 186 -17.70 18.54 -9.83
N ILE A 187 -18.28 17.34 -9.93
CA ILE A 187 -19.64 17.04 -9.46
C ILE A 187 -19.61 16.93 -7.92
N ARG A 188 -20.64 17.50 -7.28
CA ARG A 188 -20.84 17.73 -5.83
C ARG A 188 -20.96 16.45 -4.99
N ASP A 189 -20.05 15.49 -5.13
CA ASP A 189 -19.96 14.31 -4.25
C ASP A 189 -18.99 14.51 -3.07
N TYR A 190 -18.49 15.74 -2.90
CA TYR A 190 -17.42 16.06 -1.96
C TYR A 190 -17.87 16.60 -0.59
N THR A 191 -19.18 16.76 -0.35
CA THR A 191 -19.69 17.23 0.95
C THR A 191 -20.16 16.05 1.80
N SER A 192 -19.22 15.50 2.58
CA SER A 192 -19.60 14.92 3.87
C SER A 192 -19.97 16.09 4.78
N THR A 193 -21.15 15.96 5.38
CA THR A 193 -21.76 16.76 6.43
C THR A 193 -20.84 16.95 7.66
N GLU A 194 -21.10 18.05 8.38
CA GLU A 194 -20.63 18.44 9.74
C GLU A 194 -19.19 19.03 9.79
N ASP A 195 -18.88 20.17 10.41
CA ASP A 195 -19.61 21.08 11.30
C ASP A 195 -18.99 22.48 11.23
N HIS A 196 -19.78 23.50 11.57
CA HIS A 196 -19.32 24.85 11.85
C HIS A 196 -18.29 24.84 12.99
N VAL A 197 -17.01 25.00 12.67
CA VAL A 197 -16.02 25.50 13.63
C VAL A 197 -15.87 26.99 13.39
N ALA A 198 -16.49 27.76 14.28
CA ALA A 198 -16.23 29.17 14.43
C ALA A 198 -14.72 29.39 14.57
N LEU A 199 -14.15 30.22 13.70
CA LEU A 199 -12.85 30.83 13.90
C LEU A 199 -12.98 31.77 15.11
N GLU A 200 -12.59 31.31 16.30
CA GLU A 200 -12.03 32.22 17.30
C GLU A 200 -10.66 32.64 16.79
N VAL A 201 -10.63 33.79 16.11
CA VAL A 201 -9.41 34.54 15.89
C VAL A 201 -9.01 35.09 17.25
N VAL A 202 -8.03 34.47 17.91
CA VAL A 202 -7.26 35.13 18.96
C VAL A 202 -6.34 36.12 18.26
N GLU A 203 -6.84 37.33 18.03
CA GLU A 203 -6.04 38.46 17.56
C GLU A 203 -5.47 39.18 18.79
N SER A 204 -4.24 38.80 19.14
CA SER A 204 -3.36 39.69 19.90
C SER A 204 -2.73 40.66 18.91
N CYS A 205 -3.14 41.92 18.93
CA CYS A 205 -2.32 43.08 19.32
C CYS A 205 -2.95 44.39 18.79
N GLY A 206 -3.21 45.31 19.73
CA GLY A 206 -3.36 46.77 19.61
C GLY A 206 -3.84 47.40 18.30
N THR A 207 -4.97 48.12 18.35
CA THR A 207 -5.03 49.59 18.21
C THR A 207 -6.46 50.07 18.53
N VAL A 208 -6.55 51.10 19.36
CA VAL A 208 -7.77 51.79 19.79
C VAL A 208 -8.29 52.67 18.64
N VAL A 209 -9.54 52.49 18.22
CA VAL A 209 -10.36 53.57 17.63
C VAL A 209 -11.82 53.37 18.05
N GLN A 210 -12.31 54.32 18.84
CA GLN A 210 -13.73 54.53 19.15
C GLN A 210 -14.49 54.92 17.87
N LEU A 211 -15.69 54.37 17.69
CA LEU A 211 -16.79 55.14 17.10
C LEU A 211 -18.10 54.75 17.79
N GLN A 212 -18.58 55.69 18.62
CA GLN A 212 -19.98 55.78 19.01
C GLN A 212 -20.79 56.25 17.80
N ASN A 213 -22.01 55.73 17.62
CA ASN A 213 -23.15 56.59 17.37
C ASN A 213 -24.48 55.89 17.73
N ILE A 214 -25.35 56.74 18.25
CA ILE A 214 -26.60 56.54 18.98
C ILE A 214 -27.78 56.56 18.01
N THR A 215 -28.83 55.76 18.29
CA THR A 215 -30.27 56.15 18.35
C THR A 215 -31.08 54.90 18.71
N LYS A 216 -31.64 54.81 19.93
CA LYS A 216 -33.05 55.11 20.32
C LYS A 216 -34.08 54.26 19.55
N ASP A 217 -34.75 53.33 20.24
CA ASP A 217 -36.17 53.46 20.56
C ASP A 217 -36.67 52.38 21.53
N GLU A 218 -37.60 52.78 22.40
CA GLU A 218 -38.25 52.01 23.44
C GLU A 218 -39.44 51.17 22.91
N GLN A 219 -39.61 50.01 23.54
CA GLN A 219 -40.86 49.29 23.85
C GLN A 219 -41.85 48.88 22.73
N CYS A 220 -42.15 47.57 22.69
CA CYS A 220 -43.51 47.08 22.85
C CYS A 220 -43.52 45.62 23.34
N LYS A 221 -44.34 45.33 24.35
CA LYS A 221 -44.59 44.01 24.94
C LYS A 221 -45.56 43.19 24.09
N ALA A 222 -45.43 41.87 24.27
CA ALA A 222 -46.45 40.82 24.17
C ALA A 222 -46.91 40.40 22.77
N GLU A 223 -46.49 39.19 22.38
CA GLU A 223 -47.31 38.12 21.74
C GLU A 223 -46.40 37.11 21.02
N THR A 224 -45.82 36.13 21.73
CA THR A 224 -45.35 34.86 21.14
C THR A 224 -44.93 33.88 22.23
N ALA A 225 -45.91 33.29 22.93
CA ALA A 225 -45.66 32.24 23.92
C ALA A 225 -46.10 30.82 23.46
N PRO A 226 -47.09 30.61 22.57
CA PRO A 226 -47.47 29.23 22.21
C PRO A 226 -46.61 28.57 21.12
N ASN A 227 -45.93 29.32 20.22
CA ASN A 227 -45.16 28.72 19.11
C ASN A 227 -43.81 28.09 19.53
N MET A 228 -43.13 28.62 20.56
CA MET A 228 -41.84 28.10 21.04
C MET A 228 -41.94 26.72 21.72
N ALA A 229 -43.10 26.39 22.28
CA ALA A 229 -43.34 25.11 22.98
C ALA A 229 -43.67 23.95 22.04
N GLN A 230 -44.12 24.25 20.82
CA GLN A 230 -44.48 23.25 19.80
C GLN A 230 -43.26 22.88 18.95
N GLU A 231 -42.45 23.87 18.54
CA GLU A 231 -41.17 23.64 17.84
C GLU A 231 -40.16 22.86 18.68
N THR A 232 -40.14 23.06 20.01
CA THR A 232 -39.24 22.32 20.90
C THR A 232 -39.62 20.84 21.03
N LYS A 233 -40.90 20.48 21.02
CA LYS A 233 -41.33 19.06 21.05
C LYS A 233 -41.08 18.35 19.72
N GLU A 234 -41.28 19.03 18.60
CA GLU A 234 -41.06 18.46 17.27
C GLU A 234 -39.56 18.28 16.98
N ASN A 235 -38.71 19.23 17.39
CA ASN A 235 -37.26 19.10 17.29
C ASN A 235 -36.69 17.96 18.16
N VAL A 236 -37.24 17.73 19.35
CA VAL A 236 -36.84 16.60 20.21
C VAL A 236 -37.25 15.26 19.57
N ARG A 237 -38.42 15.18 18.93
CA ARG A 237 -38.87 13.99 18.21
C ARG A 237 -38.00 13.69 16.98
N ASN A 238 -37.69 14.71 16.18
CA ASN A 238 -36.82 14.59 15.01
C ASN A 238 -35.40 14.15 15.39
N ARG A 239 -34.87 14.64 16.52
CA ARG A 239 -33.58 14.22 17.07
C ARG A 239 -33.59 12.75 17.52
N ALA A 240 -34.66 12.30 18.19
CA ALA A 240 -34.80 10.91 18.62
C ALA A 240 -34.93 9.95 17.43
N GLU A 241 -35.66 10.32 16.38
CA GLU A 241 -35.77 9.52 15.16
C GLU A 241 -34.44 9.45 14.39
N LEU A 242 -33.67 10.54 14.36
CA LEU A 242 -32.33 10.56 13.77
C LEU A 242 -31.36 9.65 14.53
N GLU A 243 -31.37 9.68 15.87
CA GLU A 243 -30.55 8.80 16.71
C GLU A 243 -30.90 7.31 16.49
N GLN A 244 -32.20 6.99 16.35
CA GLN A 244 -32.63 5.62 16.04
C GLN A 244 -32.14 5.16 14.66
N ARG A 245 -32.18 6.02 13.64
CA ARG A 245 -31.65 5.70 12.30
C ARG A 245 -30.15 5.45 12.33
N ILE A 246 -29.39 6.31 13.01
CA ILE A 246 -27.93 6.16 13.18
C ILE A 246 -27.60 4.86 13.92
N ALA A 247 -28.36 4.50 14.96
CA ALA A 247 -28.16 3.26 15.69
C ALA A 247 -28.42 2.01 14.82
N LEU A 248 -29.46 2.07 13.98
CA LEU A 248 -29.84 0.98 13.09
C LEU A 248 -28.82 0.80 11.95
N GLU A 249 -28.33 1.91 11.39
CA GLU A 249 -27.27 1.92 10.39
C GLU A 249 -25.94 1.39 10.95
N LYS A 250 -25.54 1.79 12.17
CA LYS A 250 -24.38 1.22 12.87
C LYS A 250 -24.51 -0.30 13.06
N LYS A 251 -25.70 -0.78 13.40
CA LYS A 251 -25.99 -2.22 13.56
C LYS A 251 -25.90 -2.96 12.22
N GLN A 252 -26.41 -2.38 11.13
CA GLN A 252 -26.30 -2.94 9.78
C GLN A 252 -24.86 -2.94 9.26
N ALA A 253 -24.11 -1.85 9.46
CA ALA A 253 -22.70 -1.75 9.10
C ALA A 253 -21.84 -2.80 9.82
N LYS A 254 -22.10 -3.05 11.11
CA LYS A 254 -21.44 -4.11 11.88
C LYS A 254 -21.72 -5.51 11.31
N ARG A 255 -22.97 -5.77 10.86
CA ARG A 255 -23.35 -7.04 10.20
C ARG A 255 -22.67 -7.20 8.83
N ARG A 256 -22.69 -6.17 7.99
CA ARG A 256 -22.02 -6.19 6.66
C ARG A 256 -20.52 -6.43 6.79
N LYS A 257 -19.88 -5.82 7.80
CA LYS A 257 -18.46 -6.02 8.08
C LYS A 257 -18.15 -7.47 8.51
N SER A 258 -18.93 -8.04 9.43
CA SER A 258 -18.70 -9.43 9.88
C SER A 258 -18.96 -10.44 8.76
N GLU A 259 -19.92 -10.17 7.88
CA GLU A 259 -20.19 -11.01 6.72
C GLU A 259 -19.06 -10.94 5.68
N SER A 260 -18.56 -9.74 5.38
CA SER A 260 -17.39 -9.57 4.51
C SER A 260 -16.15 -10.28 5.06
N GLU A 261 -15.93 -10.23 6.37
CA GLU A 261 -14.81 -10.95 7.02
C GLU A 261 -14.98 -12.47 6.90
N ARG A 262 -16.21 -12.99 7.08
CA ARG A 262 -16.51 -14.42 6.87
C ARG A 262 -16.28 -14.86 5.43
N ARG A 263 -16.71 -14.06 4.45
CA ARG A 263 -16.48 -14.35 3.02
C ARG A 263 -14.98 -14.40 2.69
N GLN A 264 -14.20 -13.42 3.14
CA GLN A 264 -12.75 -13.42 2.95
C GLN A 264 -12.06 -14.61 3.65
N ALA A 265 -12.57 -15.05 4.80
CA ALA A 265 -12.04 -16.22 5.50
C ALA A 265 -12.30 -17.52 4.73
N LEU A 266 -13.50 -17.68 4.16
CA LEU A 266 -13.84 -18.82 3.30
C LEU A 266 -12.97 -18.84 2.03
N GLU A 267 -12.87 -17.72 1.33
CA GLU A 267 -12.05 -17.60 0.12
C GLU A 267 -10.59 -17.95 0.38
N LYS A 268 -10.02 -17.49 1.51
CA LYS A 268 -8.66 -17.87 1.93
C LYS A 268 -8.53 -19.37 2.22
N ARG A 269 -9.57 -20.05 2.73
CA ARG A 269 -9.54 -21.50 2.94
C ARG A 269 -9.60 -22.24 1.61
N ASP A 270 -10.41 -21.77 0.67
CA ASP A 270 -10.56 -22.40 -0.64
C ASP A 270 -9.31 -22.24 -1.50
N LEU A 271 -8.68 -21.05 -1.46
CA LEU A 271 -7.39 -20.83 -2.12
C LEU A 271 -6.28 -21.72 -1.54
N LYS A 272 -6.27 -21.96 -0.23
CA LYS A 272 -5.33 -22.89 0.40
C LYS A 272 -5.58 -24.34 -0.05
N ARG A 273 -6.84 -24.78 -0.12
CA ARG A 273 -7.20 -26.12 -0.63
C ARG A 273 -6.74 -26.30 -2.07
N LYS A 274 -7.08 -25.37 -2.96
CA LYS A 274 -6.67 -25.40 -4.38
C LYS A 274 -5.15 -25.43 -4.55
N ARG A 275 -4.41 -24.69 -3.71
CA ARG A 275 -2.94 -24.69 -3.75
C ARG A 275 -2.35 -26.05 -3.37
N VAL A 276 -2.88 -26.69 -2.33
CA VAL A 276 -2.44 -28.03 -1.89
C VAL A 276 -2.77 -29.07 -2.95
N GLU A 277 -3.95 -28.99 -3.55
CA GLU A 277 -4.37 -29.90 -4.62
C GLU A 277 -3.49 -29.81 -5.87
N LEU A 278 -3.16 -28.58 -6.29
CA LEU A 278 -2.26 -28.34 -7.42
C LEU A 278 -0.83 -28.83 -7.13
N GLU A 279 -0.36 -28.70 -5.89
CA GLU A 279 0.92 -29.25 -5.45
C GLU A 279 0.93 -30.79 -5.48
N GLN A 280 -0.16 -31.43 -5.05
CA GLN A 280 -0.31 -32.90 -5.13
C GLN A 280 -0.34 -33.39 -6.58
N GLN A 281 -1.06 -32.71 -7.48
CA GLN A 281 -1.07 -33.06 -8.91
C GLN A 281 0.32 -33.00 -9.51
N ARG A 282 1.06 -31.91 -9.29
CA ARG A 282 2.46 -31.78 -9.77
C ARG A 282 3.38 -32.86 -9.21
N ALA A 283 3.17 -33.29 -7.96
CA ALA A 283 3.96 -34.36 -7.36
C ALA A 283 3.67 -35.72 -8.02
N LEU A 284 2.40 -36.00 -8.36
CA LEU A 284 2.01 -37.21 -9.08
C LEU A 284 2.56 -37.20 -10.51
N GLU A 285 2.39 -36.11 -11.26
CA GLU A 285 2.94 -35.95 -12.61
C GLU A 285 4.46 -36.15 -12.63
N LYS A 286 5.18 -35.62 -11.63
CA LYS A 286 6.63 -35.81 -11.50
C LYS A 286 7.01 -37.27 -11.22
N LYS A 287 6.19 -38.02 -10.48
CA LYS A 287 6.41 -39.46 -10.25
C LYS A 287 6.16 -40.25 -11.53
N GLU A 288 5.06 -39.97 -12.24
CA GLU A 288 4.75 -40.62 -13.51
C GLU A 288 5.80 -40.34 -14.58
N ALA A 289 6.27 -39.10 -14.70
CA ALA A 289 7.32 -38.74 -15.65
C ALA A 289 8.64 -39.49 -15.37
N LYS A 290 8.99 -39.68 -14.08
CA LYS A 290 10.14 -40.49 -13.70
C LYS A 290 9.96 -41.96 -14.08
N GLN A 291 8.78 -42.54 -13.83
CA GLN A 291 8.48 -43.91 -14.22
C GLN A 291 8.55 -44.11 -15.74
N LYS A 292 7.94 -43.21 -16.52
CA LYS A 292 8.00 -43.24 -17.99
C LYS A 292 9.43 -43.17 -18.50
N LYS A 293 10.29 -42.35 -17.89
CA LYS A 293 11.71 -42.26 -18.26
C LYS A 293 12.46 -43.57 -18.01
N VAL A 294 12.22 -44.22 -16.88
CA VAL A 294 12.84 -45.52 -16.54
C VAL A 294 12.38 -46.61 -17.51
N ILE A 295 11.09 -46.67 -17.82
CA ILE A 295 10.54 -47.65 -18.78
C ILE A 295 11.15 -47.45 -20.17
N LEU A 296 11.24 -46.21 -20.64
CA LEU A 296 11.84 -45.89 -21.93
C LEU A 296 13.33 -46.28 -21.99
N GLU A 297 14.06 -46.08 -20.89
CA GLU A 297 15.47 -46.48 -20.79
C GLU A 297 15.64 -48.01 -20.81
N GLN A 298 14.76 -48.75 -20.12
CA GLN A 298 14.74 -50.21 -20.15
C GLN A 298 14.43 -50.76 -21.56
N GLN A 299 13.45 -50.17 -22.27
CA GLN A 299 13.12 -50.55 -23.65
C GLN A 299 14.32 -50.37 -24.58
N LYS A 300 14.97 -49.20 -24.54
CA LYS A 300 16.19 -48.94 -25.32
C LYS A 300 17.32 -49.91 -24.99
N ALA A 301 17.46 -50.32 -23.73
CA ALA A 301 18.47 -51.30 -23.34
C ALA A 301 18.14 -52.70 -23.86
N GLN A 302 16.87 -53.10 -23.88
CA GLN A 302 16.41 -54.37 -24.45
C GLN A 302 16.63 -54.40 -25.96
N GLU A 303 16.22 -53.36 -26.70
CA GLU A 303 16.46 -53.25 -28.14
C GLU A 303 17.96 -53.34 -28.49
N LYS A 304 18.82 -52.69 -27.69
CA LYS A 304 20.28 -52.80 -27.86
C LYS A 304 20.81 -54.22 -27.61
N ARG A 305 20.19 -55.00 -26.72
CA ARG A 305 20.56 -56.40 -26.47
C ARG A 305 20.08 -57.31 -27.60
N GLU A 306 18.86 -57.11 -28.07
CA GLU A 306 18.30 -57.89 -29.19
C GLU A 306 19.07 -57.65 -30.48
N THR A 307 19.40 -56.40 -30.81
CA THR A 307 20.22 -56.06 -31.98
C THR A 307 21.60 -56.72 -31.91
N LYS A 308 22.25 -56.74 -30.73
CA LYS A 308 23.50 -57.48 -30.53
C LYS A 308 23.34 -58.99 -30.72
N ARG A 309 22.26 -59.58 -30.21
CA ARG A 309 21.96 -61.01 -30.38
C ARG A 309 21.77 -61.37 -31.86
N LYS A 310 20.92 -60.63 -32.58
CA LYS A 310 20.68 -60.85 -34.02
C LYS A 310 21.97 -60.74 -34.84
N ARG A 311 22.86 -59.79 -34.49
CA ARG A 311 24.17 -59.66 -35.15
C ARG A 311 25.06 -60.88 -34.93
N LEU A 312 25.11 -61.40 -33.71
CA LEU A 312 25.88 -62.61 -33.39
C LEU A 312 25.30 -63.86 -34.07
N GLU A 313 23.97 -63.99 -34.12
CA GLU A 313 23.30 -65.09 -34.82
C GLU A 313 23.62 -65.07 -36.33
N LEU A 314 23.55 -63.90 -36.97
CA LEU A 314 23.96 -63.72 -38.37
C LEU A 314 25.42 -64.12 -38.59
N GLU A 315 26.32 -63.71 -37.69
CA GLU A 315 27.74 -64.04 -37.78
C GLU A 315 27.99 -65.56 -37.63
N GLN A 316 27.26 -66.22 -36.73
CA GLN A 316 27.30 -67.68 -36.56
C GLN A 316 26.77 -68.42 -37.80
N GLN A 317 25.67 -67.95 -38.40
CA GLN A 317 25.13 -68.52 -39.65
C GLN A 317 26.13 -68.41 -40.79
N ILE A 318 26.73 -67.23 -41.00
CA ILE A 318 27.76 -67.02 -42.03
C ILE A 318 28.97 -67.95 -41.79
N ALA A 319 29.39 -68.14 -40.54
CA ALA A 319 30.49 -69.05 -40.21
C ALA A 319 30.16 -70.52 -40.50
N LEU A 320 28.92 -70.95 -40.23
CA LEU A 320 28.47 -72.31 -40.54
C LEU A 320 28.37 -72.55 -42.05
N GLU A 321 27.81 -71.60 -42.80
CA GLU A 321 27.76 -71.68 -44.27
C GLU A 321 29.15 -71.77 -44.89
N LYS A 322 30.11 -70.94 -44.42
CA LYS A 322 31.51 -71.03 -44.84
C LYS A 322 32.09 -72.42 -44.59
N LYS A 323 31.90 -73.00 -43.41
CA LYS A 323 32.37 -74.36 -43.09
C LYS A 323 31.73 -75.44 -43.98
N GLN A 324 30.44 -75.32 -44.27
CA GLN A 324 29.74 -76.26 -45.16
C GLN A 324 30.21 -76.13 -46.62
N SER A 325 30.51 -74.91 -47.07
CA SER A 325 31.06 -74.67 -48.42
C SER A 325 32.47 -75.24 -48.58
N THR A 326 33.32 -75.14 -47.55
CA THR A 326 34.67 -75.74 -47.57
C THR A 326 34.64 -77.26 -47.48
N ALA A 327 33.66 -77.86 -46.80
CA ALA A 327 33.52 -79.31 -46.68
C ALA A 327 32.91 -79.99 -47.92
N LYS A 328 32.29 -79.22 -48.83
CA LYS A 328 31.78 -79.72 -50.12
C LYS A 328 32.77 -79.57 -51.28
N ALA A 329 33.89 -78.87 -51.06
CA ALA A 329 34.88 -78.55 -52.09
C ALA A 329 36.20 -79.34 -51.97
N GLY A 330 36.31 -80.19 -50.94
CA GLY A 330 37.35 -81.22 -50.81
C GLY A 330 36.70 -82.59 -50.84
#